data_AF-A0A150IJX8-F1
#
_entry.id   AF-A0A150IJX8-F1
#
_cell.length_a   1.000
_cell.length_b   1.000
_cell.length_c   1.000
_cell.angle_alpha   90.00
_cell.angle_beta   90.00
_cell.angle_gamma   90.00
#
_symmetry.space_group_name_H-M   'P 1'
#
loop_
_entity.id
_entity.type
_entity.pdbx_description
1 polymer ?
#
loop_
_entity_poly.entity_id
_entity_poly.type
_entity_poly.pdbx_seq_one_letter_code
_entity_poly.pdbx_strand_id
1 'polypeptide(L)'
;MDKSKPIQDIEDLKLEMQLIDKKFDSFYYNMLAVAMDYKSYIDPRIKNDSIYKIRNNIIFRLNGAKYHFEILNNIVANLDSELTTAHRKVQQKGNLFGADIILDQRILQVSYLSDSFFFHLGSGFDYISKLVEFVYSHNKDAEWKWTQLARASRDEKNQFNKTSIASTIDLLDREFIGKLYDHRSHLIHSKIDTSPSSFTINILEANCKAQIFSSQDFNRNFKELKTIAKERNLTIRYSLLWVFNKSLTSLNTILFSLKEYMENNKKTDKLPMFIEGPNKEILPVSIKYWNKPNE
;
A
#
# COMPACT_ATOMS: atom_id res chain seq x y z
N MET A 1 -15.32 18.08 11.05
CA MET A 1 -14.58 18.74 9.94
C MET A 1 -14.53 20.22 10.24
N ASP A 2 -13.35 20.83 10.13
CA ASP A 2 -13.18 22.27 10.39
C ASP A 2 -13.33 23.04 9.07
N LYS A 3 -14.43 23.78 8.91
CA LYS A 3 -14.75 24.47 7.64
C LYS A 3 -13.79 25.62 7.31
N SER A 4 -12.96 26.08 8.25
CA SER A 4 -11.97 27.13 7.99
C SER A 4 -10.68 26.60 7.34
N LYS A 5 -10.43 25.29 7.39
CA LYS A 5 -9.19 24.70 6.85
C LYS A 5 -9.28 24.47 5.35
N PRO A 6 -8.22 24.79 4.57
CA PRO A 6 -8.15 24.42 3.16
C PRO A 6 -8.20 22.91 2.98
N ILE A 7 -8.64 22.48 1.80
CA ILE A 7 -8.80 21.07 1.47
C ILE A 7 -7.53 20.57 0.80
N GLN A 8 -7.04 19.41 1.24
CA GLN A 8 -5.97 18.68 0.59
C GLN A 8 -6.56 17.49 -0.16
N ASP A 9 -6.40 17.50 -1.47
CA ASP A 9 -6.84 16.45 -2.37
C ASP A 9 -5.72 16.07 -3.35
N ILE A 10 -5.99 15.12 -4.25
CA ILE A 10 -5.12 14.80 -5.38
C ILE A 10 -5.31 15.86 -6.47
N GLU A 11 -4.22 16.53 -6.86
CA GLU A 11 -4.25 17.57 -7.90
C GLU A 11 -4.35 16.97 -9.31
N ASP A 12 -3.49 16.00 -9.64
CA ASP A 12 -3.52 15.28 -10.91
C ASP A 12 -3.52 13.77 -10.67
N LEU A 13 -4.72 13.19 -10.66
CA LEU A 13 -4.89 11.75 -10.46
C LEU A 13 -4.20 10.93 -11.56
N LYS A 14 -4.19 11.41 -12.80
CA LYS A 14 -3.60 10.65 -13.92
C LYS A 14 -2.09 10.56 -13.73
N LEU A 15 -1.45 11.67 -13.39
CA LEU A 15 -0.01 11.70 -13.08
C LEU A 15 0.31 10.81 -11.89
N GLU A 16 -0.44 10.91 -10.79
CA GLU A 16 -0.22 10.08 -9.59
C GLU A 16 -0.37 8.58 -9.88
N MET A 17 -1.35 8.18 -10.69
CA MET A 17 -1.51 6.78 -11.10
C MET A 17 -0.35 6.30 -11.98
N GLN A 18 0.18 7.15 -12.88
CA GLN A 18 1.38 6.83 -13.65
C GLN A 18 2.63 6.67 -12.76
N LEU A 19 2.75 7.47 -11.70
CA LEU A 19 3.83 7.34 -10.72
C LEU A 19 3.71 6.05 -9.90
N ILE A 20 2.49 5.68 -9.50
CA ILE A 20 2.21 4.39 -8.87
C ILE A 20 2.64 3.24 -9.80
N ASP A 21 2.28 3.29 -11.08
CA ASP A 21 2.63 2.25 -12.06
C ASP A 21 4.15 2.06 -12.17
N LYS A 22 4.90 3.16 -12.28
CA LYS A 22 6.36 3.10 -12.29
C LYS A 22 6.94 2.47 -11.01
N LYS A 23 6.38 2.80 -9.85
CA LYS A 23 6.79 2.20 -8.57
C LYS A 23 6.44 0.71 -8.50
N PHE A 24 5.31 0.30 -9.07
CA PHE A 24 4.92 -1.10 -9.18
C PHE A 24 5.84 -1.90 -10.09
N ASP A 25 6.18 -1.35 -11.26
CA ASP A 25 7.11 -2.00 -12.18
C ASP A 25 8.48 -2.16 -11.52
N SER A 26 8.98 -1.11 -10.86
CA SER A 26 10.20 -1.17 -10.06
C SER A 26 10.14 -2.28 -8.99
N PHE A 27 9.06 -2.32 -8.21
CA PHE A 27 8.83 -3.36 -7.20
C PHE A 27 8.79 -4.78 -7.82
N TYR A 28 8.13 -4.94 -8.96
CA TYR A 28 8.06 -6.21 -9.68
C TYR A 28 9.45 -6.72 -10.08
N TYR A 29 10.28 -5.85 -10.65
CA TYR A 29 11.65 -6.21 -11.04
C TYR A 29 12.52 -6.50 -9.82
N ASN A 30 12.39 -5.72 -8.73
CA ASN A 30 13.09 -5.99 -7.47
C ASN A 30 12.71 -7.36 -6.88
N MET A 31 11.44 -7.75 -6.96
CA MET A 31 10.99 -9.09 -6.55
C MET A 31 11.59 -10.22 -7.39
N LEU A 32 11.76 -10.00 -8.70
CA LEU A 32 12.49 -10.94 -9.57
C LEU A 32 13.96 -11.04 -9.14
N ALA A 33 14.57 -9.90 -8.85
CA ALA A 33 15.94 -9.82 -8.39
C ALA A 33 16.15 -10.60 -7.08
N VAL A 34 15.24 -10.49 -6.10
CA VAL A 34 15.26 -11.29 -4.86
C VAL A 34 15.25 -12.80 -5.15
N ALA A 35 14.40 -13.27 -6.07
CA ALA A 35 14.36 -14.68 -6.41
C ALA A 35 15.66 -15.17 -7.05
N MET A 36 16.26 -14.34 -7.91
CA MET A 36 17.54 -14.63 -8.54
C MET A 36 18.70 -14.59 -7.55
N ASP A 37 18.72 -13.62 -6.63
CA ASP A 37 19.71 -13.51 -5.55
C ASP A 37 19.64 -14.69 -4.60
N TYR A 38 18.43 -15.10 -4.20
CA TYR A 38 18.27 -16.29 -3.36
C TYR A 38 18.88 -17.53 -4.02
N LYS A 39 18.63 -17.73 -5.32
CA LYS A 39 19.23 -18.84 -6.07
C LYS A 39 20.75 -18.71 -6.22
N SER A 40 21.25 -17.48 -6.31
CA SER A 40 22.66 -17.18 -6.54
C SER A 40 23.51 -17.26 -5.28
N TYR A 41 22.96 -16.83 -4.14
CA TYR A 41 23.67 -16.66 -2.89
C TYR A 41 23.29 -17.67 -1.82
N ILE A 42 22.07 -18.20 -1.84
CA ILE A 42 21.53 -19.00 -0.73
C ILE A 42 21.36 -20.47 -1.09
N ASP A 43 20.54 -20.79 -2.10
CA ASP A 43 20.31 -22.17 -2.53
C ASP A 43 20.05 -22.29 -4.04
N PRO A 44 21.04 -22.74 -4.84
CA PRO A 44 20.90 -22.87 -6.29
C PRO A 44 19.94 -23.99 -6.72
N ARG A 45 19.59 -24.91 -5.81
CA ARG A 45 18.75 -26.08 -6.06
C ARG A 45 17.25 -25.79 -5.84
N ILE A 46 16.91 -24.61 -5.35
CA ILE A 46 15.52 -24.23 -5.13
C ILE A 46 14.73 -24.33 -6.43
N LYS A 47 13.53 -24.94 -6.34
CA LYS A 47 12.58 -24.92 -7.45
C LYS A 47 11.99 -23.52 -7.58
N ASN A 48 11.97 -23.03 -8.81
CA ASN A 48 11.41 -21.73 -9.17
C ASN A 48 10.03 -21.47 -8.53
N ASP A 49 9.17 -22.49 -8.48
CA ASP A 49 7.77 -22.34 -8.07
C ASP A 49 7.58 -21.85 -6.63
N SER A 50 8.50 -22.16 -5.69
CA SER A 50 8.31 -21.81 -4.27
C SER A 50 8.36 -20.30 -4.04
N ILE A 51 9.42 -19.63 -4.47
CA ILE A 51 9.59 -18.18 -4.28
C ILE A 51 8.69 -17.37 -5.22
N TYR A 52 8.46 -17.87 -6.44
CA TYR A 52 7.56 -17.20 -7.39
C TYR A 52 6.09 -17.28 -6.97
N LYS A 53 5.67 -18.31 -6.25
CA LYS A 53 4.32 -18.36 -5.66
C LYS A 53 4.13 -17.29 -4.60
N ILE A 54 5.10 -17.08 -3.70
CA ILE A 54 5.05 -15.99 -2.71
C ILE A 54 4.99 -14.64 -3.43
N ARG A 55 5.87 -14.43 -4.43
CA ARG A 55 5.86 -13.24 -5.27
C ARG A 55 4.50 -12.97 -5.90
N ASN A 56 3.91 -13.96 -6.57
CA ASN A 56 2.63 -13.80 -7.25
C ASN A 56 1.52 -13.43 -6.27
N ASN A 57 1.52 -13.97 -5.05
CA ASN A 57 0.56 -13.60 -4.03
C ASN A 57 0.74 -12.14 -3.57
N ILE A 58 1.98 -11.66 -3.40
CA ILE A 58 2.24 -10.25 -3.05
C ILE A 58 1.72 -9.34 -4.16
N ILE A 59 2.11 -9.60 -5.42
CA ILE A 59 1.67 -8.82 -6.59
C ILE A 59 0.14 -8.81 -6.69
N PHE A 60 -0.50 -9.98 -6.54
CA PHE A 60 -1.95 -10.10 -6.59
C PHE A 60 -2.62 -9.21 -5.53
N ARG A 61 -2.10 -9.20 -4.30
CA ARG A 61 -2.65 -8.36 -3.23
C ARG A 61 -2.46 -6.88 -3.50
N LEU A 62 -1.29 -6.46 -3.97
CA LEU A 62 -1.01 -5.07 -4.29
C LEU A 62 -1.84 -4.56 -5.48
N ASN A 63 -2.00 -5.37 -6.53
CA ASN A 63 -2.91 -5.05 -7.64
C ASN A 63 -4.36 -4.96 -7.17
N GLY A 64 -4.78 -5.81 -6.22
CA GLY A 64 -6.08 -5.70 -5.58
C GLY A 64 -6.27 -4.35 -4.89
N ALA A 65 -5.28 -3.87 -4.12
CA ALA A 65 -5.33 -2.54 -3.50
C ALA A 65 -5.40 -1.44 -4.57
N LYS A 66 -4.55 -1.49 -5.60
CA LYS A 66 -4.57 -0.55 -6.72
C LYS A 66 -5.94 -0.46 -7.38
N TYR A 67 -6.52 -1.60 -7.73
CA TYR A 67 -7.81 -1.67 -8.42
C TYR A 67 -8.96 -1.07 -7.60
N HIS A 68 -9.02 -1.35 -6.29
CA HIS A 68 -10.04 -0.76 -5.42
C HIS A 68 -9.85 0.76 -5.27
N PHE A 69 -8.60 1.23 -5.23
CA PHE A 69 -8.30 2.66 -5.24
C PHE A 69 -8.75 3.32 -6.56
N GLU A 70 -8.52 2.70 -7.71
CA GLU A 70 -8.99 3.21 -9.01
C GLU A 70 -10.53 3.31 -9.08
N ILE A 71 -11.25 2.28 -8.65
CA ILE A 71 -12.72 2.31 -8.60
C ILE A 71 -13.20 3.44 -7.70
N LEU A 72 -12.63 3.58 -6.51
CA LEU A 72 -12.98 4.64 -5.56
C LEU A 72 -12.80 6.02 -6.19
N ASN A 73 -11.67 6.24 -6.87
CA ASN A 73 -11.41 7.51 -7.56
C ASN A 73 -12.42 7.77 -8.68
N ASN A 74 -12.79 6.75 -9.45
CA ASN A 74 -13.82 6.88 -10.49
C ASN A 74 -15.19 7.25 -9.91
N ILE A 75 -15.55 6.69 -8.74
CA ILE A 75 -16.79 7.05 -8.04
C ILE A 75 -16.75 8.53 -7.65
N VAL A 76 -15.67 8.97 -6.99
CA VAL A 76 -15.54 10.36 -6.52
C VAL A 76 -15.47 11.36 -7.68
N ALA A 77 -14.78 11.03 -8.78
CA ALA A 77 -14.65 11.91 -9.94
C ALA A 77 -15.99 12.17 -10.66
N ASN A 78 -16.93 11.23 -10.59
CA ASN A 78 -18.24 11.35 -11.20
C ASN A 78 -19.33 11.86 -10.24
N LEU A 79 -18.98 12.07 -8.96
CA LEU A 79 -19.96 12.35 -7.91
C LEU A 79 -20.70 13.68 -8.16
N ASP A 80 -19.98 14.74 -8.49
CA ASP A 80 -20.58 16.07 -8.71
C ASP A 80 -21.59 16.07 -9.87
N SER A 81 -21.27 15.41 -10.98
CA SER A 81 -22.14 15.33 -12.14
C SER A 81 -23.37 14.45 -11.87
N GLU A 82 -23.20 13.36 -11.13
CA GLU A 82 -24.29 12.50 -10.71
C GLU A 82 -25.27 13.23 -9.79
N LEU A 83 -24.75 13.91 -8.76
CA LEU A 83 -25.56 14.68 -7.81
C LEU A 83 -26.27 15.85 -8.49
N THR A 84 -25.58 16.57 -9.38
CA THR A 84 -26.17 17.67 -10.18
C THR A 84 -27.33 17.16 -11.03
N THR A 85 -27.13 16.02 -11.72
CA THR A 85 -28.16 15.41 -12.56
C THR A 85 -29.37 14.97 -11.74
N ALA A 86 -29.13 14.36 -10.58
CA ALA A 86 -30.20 13.93 -9.68
C ALA A 86 -30.97 15.13 -9.11
N HIS A 87 -30.26 16.16 -8.65
CA HIS A 87 -30.86 17.37 -8.10
C HIS A 87 -31.76 18.07 -9.12
N ARG A 88 -31.31 18.25 -10.36
CA ARG A 88 -32.10 18.84 -11.44
C ARG A 88 -33.37 18.04 -11.74
N LYS A 89 -33.29 16.70 -11.78
CA LYS A 89 -34.46 15.84 -11.99
C LYS A 89 -35.47 15.95 -10.86
N VAL A 90 -35.00 16.10 -9.63
CA VAL A 90 -35.82 16.22 -8.41
C VAL A 90 -36.53 17.57 -8.35
N GLN A 91 -35.82 18.67 -8.67
CA GLN A 91 -36.42 20.00 -8.81
C GLN A 91 -37.54 20.03 -9.87
N GLN A 92 -37.32 19.43 -11.04
CA GLN A 92 -38.33 19.36 -12.11
C GLN A 92 -39.61 18.62 -11.70
N LYS A 93 -39.51 17.70 -10.74
CA LYS A 93 -40.65 16.92 -10.23
C LYS A 93 -41.28 17.51 -8.96
N GLY A 94 -40.86 18.70 -8.53
CA GLY A 94 -41.38 19.35 -7.32
C GLY A 94 -41.06 18.61 -6.02
N ASN A 95 -40.06 17.72 -6.03
CA ASN A 95 -39.65 16.95 -4.87
C ASN A 95 -38.34 17.54 -4.31
N LEU A 96 -38.06 17.35 -3.01
CA LEU A 96 -36.89 17.97 -2.35
C LEU A 96 -35.74 16.98 -2.08
N PHE A 97 -35.99 15.68 -2.12
CA PHE A 97 -35.06 14.66 -1.61
C PHE A 97 -34.62 13.68 -2.70
N GLY A 98 -33.32 13.66 -3.02
CA GLY A 98 -32.76 12.65 -3.92
C GLY A 98 -31.24 12.73 -4.11
N ALA A 99 -30.65 13.93 -4.04
CA ALA A 99 -29.19 14.07 -4.08
C ALA A 99 -28.54 13.51 -2.79
N ASP A 100 -29.15 13.74 -1.62
CA ASP A 100 -28.61 13.26 -0.34
C ASP A 100 -28.55 11.72 -0.27
N ILE A 101 -29.59 11.03 -0.75
CA ILE A 101 -29.63 9.56 -0.79
C ILE A 101 -28.50 9.00 -1.67
N ILE A 102 -28.25 9.63 -2.82
CA ILE A 102 -27.16 9.22 -3.71
C ILE A 102 -25.82 9.47 -3.03
N LEU A 103 -25.64 10.63 -2.38
CA LEU A 103 -24.42 10.93 -1.64
C LEU A 103 -24.15 9.88 -0.55
N ASP A 104 -25.14 9.53 0.25
CA ASP A 104 -25.02 8.52 1.31
C ASP A 104 -24.63 7.14 0.75
N GLN A 105 -25.26 6.73 -0.36
CA GLN A 105 -24.90 5.48 -1.05
C GLN A 105 -23.45 5.50 -1.55
N ARG A 106 -22.99 6.63 -2.09
CA ARG A 106 -21.64 6.79 -2.62
C ARG A 106 -20.60 6.80 -1.49
N ILE A 107 -20.90 7.41 -0.34
CA ILE A 107 -20.06 7.36 0.86
C ILE A 107 -19.89 5.92 1.35
N LEU A 108 -20.98 5.14 1.38
CA LEU A 108 -20.91 3.72 1.76
C LEU A 108 -20.04 2.91 0.80
N GLN A 109 -20.22 3.09 -0.52
CA GLN A 109 -19.39 2.42 -1.53
C GLN A 109 -17.91 2.76 -1.38
N VAL A 110 -17.58 4.05 -1.19
CA VAL A 110 -16.22 4.51 -0.95
C VAL A 110 -15.65 3.89 0.34
N SER A 111 -16.45 3.77 1.39
CA SER A 111 -16.04 3.13 2.65
C SER A 111 -15.72 1.64 2.45
N TYR A 112 -16.59 0.88 1.77
CA TYR A 112 -16.33 -0.53 1.47
C TYR A 112 -15.08 -0.76 0.61
N LEU A 113 -14.85 0.11 -0.38
CA LEU A 113 -13.64 0.05 -1.22
C LEU A 113 -12.39 0.39 -0.41
N SER A 114 -12.47 1.35 0.50
CA SER A 114 -11.40 1.70 1.43
C SER A 114 -11.05 0.52 2.35
N ASP A 115 -12.04 -0.15 2.94
CA ASP A 115 -11.83 -1.34 3.79
C ASP A 115 -11.13 -2.46 3.00
N SER A 116 -11.60 -2.73 1.78
CA SER A 116 -10.99 -3.72 0.89
C SER A 116 -9.54 -3.35 0.54
N PHE A 117 -9.28 -2.07 0.26
CA PHE A 117 -7.93 -1.55 0.02
C PHE A 117 -6.98 -1.86 1.19
N PHE A 118 -7.37 -1.57 2.43
CA PHE A 118 -6.57 -1.88 3.63
C PHE A 118 -6.39 -3.38 3.83
N PHE A 119 -7.44 -4.18 3.57
CA PHE A 119 -7.35 -5.62 3.62
C PHE A 119 -6.31 -6.18 2.64
N HIS A 120 -6.30 -5.67 1.41
CA HIS A 120 -5.35 -6.06 0.38
C HIS A 120 -3.91 -5.67 0.76
N LEU A 121 -3.69 -4.45 1.25
CA LEU A 121 -2.36 -4.03 1.72
C LEU A 121 -1.85 -4.86 2.89
N GLY A 122 -2.67 -5.06 3.93
CA GLY A 122 -2.31 -5.91 5.07
C GLY A 122 -1.97 -7.34 4.63
N SER A 123 -2.78 -7.92 3.74
CA SER A 123 -2.48 -9.25 3.19
C SER A 123 -1.16 -9.26 2.40
N GLY A 124 -0.85 -8.18 1.67
CA GLY A 124 0.44 -8.02 0.98
C GLY A 124 1.62 -8.07 1.96
N PHE A 125 1.51 -7.41 3.11
CA PHE A 125 2.51 -7.47 4.18
C PHE A 125 2.58 -8.84 4.88
N ASP A 126 1.48 -9.57 5.01
CA ASP A 126 1.56 -10.96 5.46
C ASP A 126 2.35 -11.84 4.47
N TYR A 127 2.19 -11.65 3.16
CA TYR A 127 2.97 -12.40 2.18
C TYR A 127 4.43 -11.95 2.09
N ILE A 128 4.75 -10.66 2.26
CA ILE A 128 6.17 -10.23 2.37
C ILE A 128 6.81 -10.84 3.62
N SER A 129 6.05 -11.03 4.69
CA SER A 129 6.55 -11.67 5.91
C SER A 129 6.95 -13.12 5.68
N LYS A 130 6.13 -13.86 4.92
CA LYS A 130 6.47 -15.21 4.45
C LYS A 130 7.72 -15.21 3.57
N LEU A 131 7.91 -14.20 2.72
CA LEU A 131 9.14 -14.09 1.93
C LEU A 131 10.36 -13.89 2.83
N VAL A 132 10.27 -13.01 3.83
CA VAL A 132 11.37 -12.76 4.77
C VAL A 132 11.69 -14.03 5.55
N GLU A 133 10.70 -14.71 6.10
CA GLU A 133 10.91 -15.99 6.80
C GLU A 133 11.49 -17.05 5.88
N PHE A 134 10.99 -17.16 4.64
CA PHE A 134 11.49 -18.08 3.64
C PHE A 134 12.99 -17.87 3.39
N VAL A 135 13.40 -16.62 3.17
CA VAL A 135 14.80 -16.26 2.90
C VAL A 135 15.68 -16.50 4.13
N TYR A 136 15.20 -16.11 5.31
CA TYR A 136 15.95 -16.20 6.55
C TYR A 136 16.11 -17.66 7.04
N SER A 137 14.99 -18.37 7.20
CA SER A 137 14.94 -19.71 7.80
C SER A 137 15.19 -20.83 6.79
N HIS A 138 15.15 -20.52 5.49
CA HIS A 138 15.22 -21.50 4.40
C HIS A 138 14.05 -22.51 4.44
N ASN A 139 12.99 -22.18 5.17
CA ASN A 139 11.80 -23.00 5.31
C ASN A 139 10.84 -22.75 4.14
N LYS A 140 10.47 -23.83 3.43
CA LYS A 140 9.49 -23.78 2.33
C LYS A 140 8.06 -23.60 2.82
N ASP A 141 7.81 -23.94 4.08
CA ASP A 141 6.52 -23.81 4.76
C ASP A 141 6.49 -22.53 5.60
N ALA A 142 6.99 -21.43 5.04
CA ALA A 142 6.97 -20.12 5.69
C ALA A 142 5.51 -19.64 5.91
N GLU A 143 5.20 -19.29 7.16
CA GLU A 143 3.86 -18.99 7.63
C GLU A 143 3.76 -17.70 8.44
N TRP A 144 4.88 -17.03 8.75
CA TRP A 144 4.88 -15.79 9.51
C TRP A 144 3.97 -14.75 8.87
N LYS A 145 3.00 -14.30 9.66
CA LYS A 145 2.26 -13.06 9.44
C LYS A 145 3.10 -11.87 9.89
N TRP A 146 2.73 -10.67 9.45
CA TRP A 146 3.46 -9.46 9.80
C TRP A 146 3.67 -9.27 11.30
N THR A 147 2.63 -9.48 12.11
CA THR A 147 2.71 -9.34 13.57
C THR A 147 3.67 -10.35 14.21
N GLN A 148 3.81 -11.55 13.64
CA GLN A 148 4.77 -12.55 14.09
C GLN A 148 6.19 -12.16 13.71
N LEU A 149 6.40 -11.69 12.49
CA LEU A 149 7.69 -11.20 12.01
C LEU A 149 8.17 -9.97 12.81
N ALA A 150 7.29 -8.98 13.03
CA ALA A 150 7.59 -7.78 13.82
C ALA A 150 7.87 -8.10 15.31
N ARG A 151 7.24 -9.15 15.85
CA ARG A 151 7.60 -9.64 17.20
C ARG A 151 8.97 -10.32 17.19
N ALA A 152 9.22 -11.18 16.19
CA ALA A 152 10.50 -11.87 16.03
C ALA A 152 11.66 -10.90 15.83
N SER A 153 11.44 -9.74 15.20
CA SER A 153 12.48 -8.72 15.01
C SER A 153 12.90 -8.01 16.30
N ARG A 154 12.10 -8.10 17.38
CA ARG A 154 12.36 -7.44 18.67
C ARG A 154 12.78 -8.39 19.77
N ASP A 155 12.47 -9.66 19.62
CA ASP A 155 12.76 -10.66 20.64
C ASP A 155 14.25 -11.02 20.61
N GLU A 156 15.00 -10.55 21.61
CA GLU A 156 16.44 -10.80 21.76
C GLU A 156 16.79 -12.30 21.81
N LYS A 157 15.83 -13.16 22.17
CA LYS A 157 16.00 -14.62 22.17
C LYS A 157 15.84 -15.22 20.78
N ASN A 158 15.19 -14.52 19.86
CA ASN A 158 15.00 -14.96 18.49
C ASN A 158 16.24 -14.66 17.65
N GLN A 159 16.77 -15.66 16.95
CA GLN A 159 17.95 -15.46 16.09
C GLN A 159 17.69 -14.46 14.95
N PHE A 160 16.43 -14.26 14.54
CA PHE A 160 16.06 -13.28 13.52
C PHE A 160 16.39 -11.86 13.96
N ASN A 161 16.21 -11.51 15.25
CA ASN A 161 16.51 -10.19 15.81
C ASN A 161 17.97 -9.75 15.56
N LYS A 162 18.90 -10.69 15.40
CA LYS A 162 20.33 -10.41 15.17
C LYS A 162 20.67 -10.08 13.71
N THR A 163 19.68 -10.13 12.81
CA THR A 163 19.89 -9.88 11.38
C THR A 163 19.70 -8.40 11.04
N SER A 164 20.34 -7.93 9.96
CA SER A 164 20.12 -6.57 9.44
C SER A 164 18.67 -6.33 8.97
N ILE A 165 17.97 -7.37 8.53
CA ILE A 165 16.56 -7.25 8.14
C ILE A 165 15.69 -6.94 9.36
N ALA A 166 15.99 -7.51 10.54
CA ALA A 166 15.17 -7.30 11.73
C ALA A 166 15.09 -5.83 12.15
N SER A 167 16.19 -5.07 12.08
CA SER A 167 16.15 -3.62 12.36
C SER A 167 15.24 -2.88 11.39
N THR A 168 15.27 -3.22 10.09
CA THR A 168 14.37 -2.63 9.09
C THR A 168 12.91 -2.97 9.40
N ILE A 169 12.60 -4.22 9.73
CA ILE A 169 11.24 -4.65 10.07
C ILE A 169 10.73 -3.93 11.33
N ASP A 170 11.54 -3.83 12.38
CA ASP A 170 11.11 -3.13 13.61
C ASP A 170 10.81 -1.65 13.34
N LEU A 171 11.69 -0.98 12.60
CA LEU A 171 11.51 0.42 12.20
C LEU A 171 10.20 0.61 11.43
N LEU A 172 10.01 -0.16 10.35
CA LEU A 172 8.83 -0.04 9.50
C LEU A 172 7.53 -0.40 10.24
N ASP A 173 7.56 -1.37 11.15
CA ASP A 173 6.39 -1.70 11.98
C ASP A 173 6.01 -0.54 12.90
N ARG A 174 6.98 0.04 13.63
CA ARG A 174 6.74 1.13 14.59
C ARG A 174 6.25 2.39 13.90
N GLU A 175 6.80 2.71 12.74
CA GLU A 175 6.53 3.97 12.03
C GLU A 175 5.27 3.92 11.19
N PHE A 176 4.96 2.76 10.58
CA PHE A 176 3.91 2.69 9.57
C PHE A 176 3.09 1.40 9.60
N ILE A 177 3.70 0.23 9.42
CA ILE A 177 2.96 -1.00 9.11
C ILE A 177 2.15 -1.48 10.33
N GLY A 178 2.67 -1.32 11.54
CA GLY A 178 1.90 -1.59 12.76
C GLY A 178 0.65 -0.72 12.85
N LYS A 179 0.73 0.56 12.46
CA LYS A 179 -0.42 1.48 12.40
C LYS A 179 -1.42 1.12 11.31
N LEU A 180 -0.94 0.59 10.19
CA LEU A 180 -1.78 0.03 9.14
C LEU A 180 -2.60 -1.16 9.66
N TYR A 181 -1.96 -2.05 10.43
CA TYR A 181 -2.64 -3.20 11.04
C TYR A 181 -3.61 -2.79 12.15
N ASP A 182 -3.23 -1.85 13.01
CA ASP A 182 -4.11 -1.27 14.03
C ASP A 182 -5.38 -0.69 13.39
N HIS A 183 -5.21 0.10 12.31
CA HIS A 183 -6.33 0.67 11.57
C HIS A 183 -7.19 -0.41 10.91
N ARG A 184 -6.60 -1.38 10.22
CA ARG A 184 -7.35 -2.50 9.63
C ARG A 184 -8.14 -3.28 10.68
N SER A 185 -7.55 -3.54 11.85
CA SER A 185 -8.21 -4.23 12.95
C SER A 185 -9.40 -3.41 13.45
N HIS A 186 -9.25 -2.10 13.57
CA HIS A 186 -10.35 -1.18 13.87
C HIS A 186 -11.48 -1.32 12.85
N LEU A 187 -11.22 -1.18 11.55
CA LEU A 187 -12.25 -1.31 10.50
C LEU A 187 -13.03 -2.64 10.54
N ILE A 188 -12.38 -3.74 10.96
CA ILE A 188 -13.02 -5.06 11.09
C ILE A 188 -13.90 -5.17 12.35
N HIS A 189 -13.53 -4.49 13.45
CA HIS A 189 -14.14 -4.68 14.76
C HIS A 189 -15.05 -3.52 15.23
N SER A 190 -14.88 -2.31 14.68
CA SER A 190 -15.74 -1.16 14.96
C SER A 190 -16.83 -0.98 13.90
N LYS A 191 -17.85 -0.16 14.20
CA LYS A 191 -18.82 0.29 13.18
C LYS A 191 -18.08 0.97 12.02
N ILE A 192 -18.64 0.83 10.82
CA ILE A 192 -18.18 1.45 9.56
C ILE A 192 -17.60 2.82 9.84
N ASP A 193 -16.33 3.04 9.48
CA ASP A 193 -15.72 4.36 9.52
C ASP A 193 -16.37 5.21 8.41
N THR A 194 -17.54 5.78 8.72
CA THR A 194 -18.29 6.60 7.79
C THR A 194 -17.48 7.85 7.54
N SER A 195 -16.84 7.88 6.38
CA SER A 195 -16.07 9.02 5.90
C SER A 195 -16.92 10.29 5.97
N PRO A 196 -16.49 11.34 6.71
CA PRO A 196 -17.21 12.60 6.72
C PRO A 196 -17.34 13.15 5.32
N SER A 197 -18.44 13.81 5.00
CA SER A 197 -18.66 14.44 3.70
C SER A 197 -19.02 15.90 3.82
N SER A 198 -18.78 16.65 2.75
CA SER A 198 -19.39 17.98 2.56
C SER A 198 -20.20 17.95 1.28
N PHE A 199 -21.37 18.57 1.34
CA PHE A 199 -22.26 18.74 0.21
C PHE A 199 -22.66 20.20 0.08
N THR A 200 -22.54 20.75 -1.12
CA THR A 200 -22.90 22.13 -1.44
C THR A 200 -23.68 22.18 -2.73
N ILE A 201 -24.70 23.03 -2.77
CA ILE A 201 -25.55 23.24 -3.94
C ILE A 201 -25.42 24.72 -4.33
N ASN A 202 -24.98 24.98 -5.55
CA ASN A 202 -25.16 26.27 -6.19
C ASN A 202 -26.59 26.32 -6.73
N ILE A 203 -27.45 27.05 -6.03
CA ILE A 203 -28.89 27.15 -6.34
C ILE A 203 -29.11 27.79 -7.72
N LEU A 204 -28.30 28.80 -8.09
CA LEU A 204 -28.45 29.54 -9.35
C LEU A 204 -28.14 28.66 -10.57
N GLU A 205 -27.14 27.79 -10.47
CA GLU A 205 -26.70 26.92 -11.56
C GLU A 205 -27.26 25.49 -11.43
N ALA A 206 -27.98 25.21 -10.35
CA ALA A 206 -28.38 23.89 -9.88
C ALA A 206 -27.21 22.88 -9.84
N ASN A 207 -25.97 23.36 -9.66
CA ASN A 207 -24.75 22.55 -9.65
C ASN A 207 -24.47 22.07 -8.23
N CYS A 208 -24.20 20.78 -8.08
CA CYS A 208 -23.83 20.16 -6.81
C CYS A 208 -22.32 19.93 -6.75
N LYS A 209 -21.72 20.14 -5.58
CA LYS A 209 -20.36 19.73 -5.26
C LYS A 209 -20.33 18.92 -3.99
N ALA A 210 -19.70 17.75 -4.05
CA ALA A 210 -19.51 16.88 -2.90
C ALA A 210 -18.05 16.47 -2.73
N GLN A 211 -17.64 16.34 -1.48
CA GLN A 211 -16.32 15.84 -1.12
C GLN A 211 -16.46 14.80 -0.02
N ILE A 212 -15.63 13.76 -0.11
CA ILE A 212 -15.56 12.68 0.87
C ILE A 212 -14.19 12.78 1.54
N PHE A 213 -14.20 12.96 2.85
CA PHE A 213 -13.02 13.17 3.67
C PHE A 213 -12.61 11.90 4.37
N SER A 214 -11.33 11.80 4.65
CA SER A 214 -10.83 10.80 5.59
C SER A 214 -11.28 11.13 7.02
N SER A 215 -11.53 10.11 7.84
CA SER A 215 -11.93 10.31 9.22
C SER A 215 -10.80 10.90 10.05
N GLN A 216 -11.14 11.59 11.14
CA GLN A 216 -10.13 12.12 12.06
C GLN A 216 -9.34 11.00 12.73
N ASP A 217 -10.01 9.89 13.05
CA ASP A 217 -9.39 8.74 13.71
C ASP A 217 -8.37 8.07 12.79
N PHE A 218 -8.72 7.88 11.51
CA PHE A 218 -7.77 7.45 10.50
C PHE A 218 -6.54 8.35 10.43
N ASN A 219 -6.75 9.66 10.28
CA ASN A 219 -5.63 10.62 10.14
C ASN A 219 -4.74 10.66 11.38
N ARG A 220 -5.31 10.50 12.58
CA ARG A 220 -4.56 10.53 13.85
C ARG A 220 -3.66 9.31 14.03
N ASN A 221 -3.98 8.19 13.38
CA ASN A 221 -3.19 6.95 13.48
C ASN A 221 -1.83 7.05 12.77
N PHE A 222 -1.70 7.92 11.77
CA PHE A 222 -0.48 8.08 10.99
C PHE A 222 0.15 9.45 11.26
N LYS A 223 1.41 9.48 11.73
CA LYS A 223 2.09 10.72 12.17
C LYS A 223 2.13 11.82 11.10
N GLU A 224 2.42 11.45 9.85
CA GLU A 224 2.47 12.40 8.73
C GLU A 224 1.08 12.95 8.41
N LEU A 225 0.08 12.09 8.22
CA LEU A 225 -1.31 12.52 7.99
C LEU A 225 -1.84 13.38 9.15
N LYS A 226 -1.56 13.00 10.40
CA LYS A 226 -1.91 13.79 11.59
C LYS A 226 -1.32 15.19 11.53
N THR A 227 -0.09 15.33 11.03
CA THR A 227 0.59 16.62 10.92
C THR A 227 -0.09 17.48 9.86
N ILE A 228 -0.36 16.93 8.67
CA ILE A 228 -1.03 17.65 7.58
C ILE A 228 -2.48 18.02 7.99
N ALA A 229 -3.18 17.13 8.69
CA ALA A 229 -4.56 17.33 9.16
C ALA A 229 -4.71 18.44 10.22
N LYS A 230 -3.60 18.92 10.81
CA LYS A 230 -3.63 20.11 11.68
C LYS A 230 -4.00 21.36 10.89
N GLU A 231 -3.55 21.45 9.64
CA GLU A 231 -3.69 22.65 8.80
C GLU A 231 -4.72 22.48 7.69
N ARG A 232 -5.00 21.24 7.27
CA ARG A 232 -5.85 20.94 6.11
C ARG A 232 -6.92 19.89 6.41
N ASN A 233 -8.03 19.91 5.67
CA ASN A 233 -8.98 18.80 5.63
C ASN A 233 -8.55 17.82 4.53
N LEU A 234 -8.25 16.57 4.88
CA LEU A 234 -7.72 15.59 3.93
C LEU A 234 -8.85 14.79 3.29
N THR A 235 -8.90 14.73 1.95
CA THR A 235 -9.84 13.84 1.27
C THR A 235 -9.46 12.37 1.48
N ILE A 236 -10.44 11.48 1.35
CA ILE A 236 -10.16 10.04 1.41
C ILE A 236 -9.20 9.62 0.28
N ARG A 237 -9.35 10.18 -0.92
CA ARG A 237 -8.47 9.93 -2.07
C ARG A 237 -7.02 10.24 -1.76
N TYR A 238 -6.75 11.44 -1.26
CA TYR A 238 -5.40 11.88 -0.89
C TYR A 238 -4.77 10.94 0.14
N SER A 239 -5.55 10.59 1.16
CA SER A 239 -5.01 9.84 2.28
C SER A 239 -4.75 8.37 1.92
N LEU A 240 -5.58 7.76 1.08
CA LEU A 240 -5.33 6.43 0.52
C LEU A 240 -4.15 6.42 -0.46
N LEU A 241 -3.99 7.46 -1.29
CA LEU A 241 -2.80 7.63 -2.13
C LEU A 241 -1.52 7.67 -1.30
N TRP A 242 -1.52 8.43 -0.20
CA TRP A 242 -0.39 8.50 0.74
C TRP A 242 -0.08 7.12 1.34
N VAL A 243 -1.10 6.39 1.83
CA VAL A 243 -0.91 5.02 2.37
C VAL A 243 -0.33 4.10 1.31
N PHE A 244 -0.81 4.20 0.07
CA PHE A 244 -0.35 3.30 -0.98
C PHE A 244 1.11 3.54 -1.33
N ASN A 245 1.50 4.81 -1.49
CA ASN A 245 2.87 5.22 -1.73
C ASN A 245 3.81 4.79 -0.60
N LYS A 246 3.41 4.98 0.66
CA LYS A 246 4.18 4.51 1.82
C LYS A 246 4.30 2.99 1.86
N SER A 247 3.26 2.26 1.44
CA SER A 247 3.29 0.81 1.37
C SER A 247 4.30 0.30 0.33
N LEU A 248 4.26 0.84 -0.89
CA LEU A 248 5.22 0.48 -1.96
C LEU A 248 6.67 0.83 -1.56
N THR A 249 6.87 1.97 -0.91
CA THR A 249 8.18 2.38 -0.41
C THR A 249 8.69 1.40 0.64
N SER A 250 7.87 1.09 1.66
CA SER A 250 8.22 0.16 2.73
C SER A 250 8.54 -1.24 2.19
N LEU A 251 7.76 -1.72 1.22
CA LEU A 251 7.99 -3.01 0.57
C LEU A 251 9.34 -3.03 -0.15
N ASN A 252 9.67 -2.00 -0.92
CA ASN A 252 11.00 -1.89 -1.55
C ASN A 252 12.12 -1.85 -0.51
N THR A 253 11.97 -1.10 0.59
CA THR A 253 12.95 -1.09 1.69
C THR A 253 13.21 -2.50 2.25
N ILE A 254 12.16 -3.31 2.38
CA ILE A 254 12.28 -4.72 2.79
C ILE A 254 13.03 -5.54 1.74
N LEU A 255 12.75 -5.37 0.44
CA LEU A 255 13.46 -6.10 -0.62
C LEU A 255 14.96 -5.78 -0.64
N PHE A 256 15.33 -4.51 -0.49
CA PHE A 256 16.73 -4.11 -0.41
C PHE A 256 17.40 -4.63 0.86
N SER A 257 16.70 -4.68 1.99
CA SER A 257 17.23 -5.31 3.21
C SER A 257 17.44 -6.82 3.02
N LEU A 258 16.54 -7.50 2.29
CA LEU A 258 16.71 -8.92 1.94
C LEU A 258 17.91 -9.13 1.02
N LYS A 259 18.13 -8.24 0.05
CA LYS A 259 19.30 -8.25 -0.81
C LYS A 259 20.59 -8.21 0.02
N GLU A 260 20.75 -7.20 0.86
CA GLU A 260 21.94 -7.03 1.70
C GLU A 260 22.16 -8.24 2.62
N TYR A 261 21.09 -8.78 3.20
CA TYR A 261 21.18 -9.99 4.00
C TYR A 261 21.70 -11.18 3.20
N MET A 262 21.17 -11.43 2.00
CA MET A 262 21.62 -12.55 1.16
C MET A 262 23.07 -12.36 0.71
N GLU A 263 23.48 -11.13 0.41
CA GLU A 263 24.86 -10.79 0.04
C GLU A 263 25.85 -11.03 1.20
N ASN A 264 25.43 -10.78 2.45
CA ASN A 264 26.26 -10.99 3.63
C ASN A 264 26.25 -12.43 4.16
N ASN A 265 25.25 -13.23 3.77
CA ASN A 265 25.07 -14.61 4.25
C ASN A 265 25.17 -15.63 3.11
N LYS A 266 26.04 -15.36 2.12
CA LYS A 266 26.27 -16.23 0.97
C LYS A 266 26.69 -17.63 1.45
N LYS A 267 26.01 -18.65 0.93
CA LYS A 267 26.29 -20.08 1.15
C LYS A 267 26.92 -20.76 -0.06
N THR A 268 26.92 -20.08 -1.21
CA THR A 268 27.44 -20.60 -2.46
C THR A 268 28.48 -19.68 -3.07
N ASP A 269 29.69 -20.20 -3.27
CA ASP A 269 30.79 -19.49 -3.93
C ASP A 269 30.67 -19.53 -5.47
N LYS A 270 29.90 -20.48 -6.00
CA LYS A 270 29.68 -20.65 -7.44
C LYS A 270 28.31 -20.13 -7.84
N LEU A 271 28.30 -19.04 -8.61
CA LEU A 271 27.11 -18.50 -9.25
C LEU A 271 26.71 -19.42 -10.42
N PRO A 272 25.55 -20.09 -10.38
CA PRO A 272 25.11 -20.98 -11.46
C PRO A 272 24.83 -20.22 -12.77
N MET A 273 24.52 -18.92 -12.68
CA MET A 273 24.45 -17.98 -13.79
C MET A 273 25.06 -16.66 -13.34
N PHE A 274 25.89 -16.06 -14.18
CA PHE A 274 26.58 -14.81 -13.87
C PHE A 274 26.64 -13.90 -15.10
N ILE A 275 26.94 -12.63 -14.85
CA ILE A 275 27.36 -11.67 -15.87
C ILE A 275 28.74 -11.13 -15.50
N GLU A 276 29.50 -10.75 -16.52
CA GLU A 276 30.75 -10.01 -16.33
C GLU A 276 30.43 -8.54 -16.11
N GLY A 277 30.87 -7.99 -14.97
CA GLY A 277 30.72 -6.59 -14.62
C GLY A 277 31.74 -5.69 -15.34
N PRO A 278 31.62 -4.36 -15.20
CA PRO A 278 32.49 -3.38 -15.87
C PRO A 278 33.99 -3.58 -15.58
N ASN A 279 34.32 -4.15 -14.41
CA ASN A 279 35.68 -4.39 -13.94
C ASN A 279 36.11 -5.87 -14.05
N LYS A 280 35.47 -6.67 -14.92
CA LYS A 280 35.67 -8.12 -15.04
C LYS A 280 35.32 -8.93 -13.79
N GLU A 281 34.55 -8.34 -12.89
CA GLU A 281 34.01 -9.01 -11.72
C GLU A 281 32.82 -9.89 -12.09
N ILE A 282 32.67 -11.03 -11.40
CA ILE A 282 31.56 -11.96 -11.63
C ILE A 282 30.37 -11.50 -10.77
N LEU A 283 29.29 -11.07 -11.41
CA LEU A 283 28.09 -10.54 -10.75
C LEU A 283 26.89 -11.48 -10.95
N PRO A 284 25.92 -11.50 -10.02
CA PRO A 284 24.68 -12.23 -10.23
C PRO A 284 23.86 -11.56 -11.35
N VAL A 285 23.06 -12.37 -12.06
CA VAL A 285 22.17 -11.87 -13.14
C VAL A 285 21.11 -10.89 -12.60
N SER A 286 20.77 -11.01 -11.31
CA SER A 286 19.82 -10.14 -10.59
C SER A 286 20.15 -8.65 -10.66
N ILE A 287 21.42 -8.27 -10.85
CA ILE A 287 21.84 -6.86 -10.83
C ILE A 287 21.15 -6.02 -11.90
N LYS A 288 20.76 -6.63 -13.03
CA LYS A 288 20.01 -5.96 -14.11
C LYS A 288 18.55 -5.68 -13.75
N TYR A 289 18.04 -6.32 -12.71
CA TYR A 289 16.64 -6.22 -12.27
C TYR A 289 16.47 -5.32 -11.04
N TRP A 290 17.56 -5.05 -10.31
CA TRP A 290 17.54 -4.13 -9.20
C TRP A 290 17.36 -2.69 -9.68
N ASN A 291 16.15 -2.19 -9.54
CA ASN A 291 15.83 -0.78 -9.74
C ASN A 291 15.89 -0.10 -8.37
N LYS A 292 16.96 0.68 -8.13
CA LYS A 292 17.01 1.55 -6.96
C LYS A 292 15.73 2.41 -6.95
N PRO A 293 15.08 2.61 -5.79
CA PRO A 293 13.97 3.53 -5.71
C PRO A 293 14.49 4.89 -6.19
N ASN A 294 13.83 5.48 -7.20
CA ASN A 294 14.04 6.91 -7.44
C ASN A 294 13.57 7.62 -6.17
N GLU A 295 14.46 8.36 -5.53
CA GLU A 295 14.13 9.28 -4.42
C GLU A 295 13.04 10.27 -4.83
#